data_AF-A0A674JQP1-F1
#
_entry.id   AF-A0A674JQP1-F1
#
_cell.length_a   1.000
_cell.length_b   1.000
_cell.length_c   1.000
_cell.angle_alpha   90.00
_cell.angle_beta   90.00
_cell.angle_gamma   90.00
#
_symmetry.space_group_name_H-M   'P 1'
#
loop_
_entity.id
_entity.type
_entity.pdbx_description
1 polymer ?
#
loop_
_entity_poly.entity_id
_entity_poly.type
_entity_poly.pdbx_seq_one_letter_code
_entity_poly.pdbx_strand_id
1 'polypeptide(L)'
;MANLGFFQLLRKNKELIPLIGFVGLAAGGALTASLYSLCTKSDVIVNKSGNPEPWENVNPNQAQKLISIKQEWKSIEELEKVKKMMK
;
A
#
# COMPACT_ATOMS: atom_id res chain seq x y z
N MET A 1 32.91 4.99 -5.13
CA MET A 1 33.55 5.89 -4.13
C MET A 1 32.73 7.17 -3.86
N ALA A 2 31.39 7.12 -3.86
CA ALA A 2 30.55 8.29 -3.58
C ALA A 2 30.16 8.45 -2.09
N ASN A 3 30.33 7.41 -1.27
CA ASN A 3 29.77 7.36 0.08
C ASN A 3 30.59 8.12 1.13
N LEU A 4 31.92 8.23 0.98
CA LEU A 4 32.75 8.89 2.01
C LEU A 4 32.43 10.39 2.16
N GLY A 5 32.10 11.06 1.05
CA GLY A 5 31.82 12.50 1.02
C GLY A 5 30.48 12.87 1.67
N PHE A 6 29.43 12.07 1.46
CA PHE A 6 28.11 12.33 2.04
C PHE A 6 28.10 12.14 3.57
N PHE A 7 28.72 11.06 4.06
CA PHE A 7 28.85 10.83 5.50
C PHE A 7 29.77 11.87 6.17
N GLN A 8 30.82 12.34 5.49
CA GLN A 8 31.64 13.46 5.98
C GLN A 8 30.85 14.76 6.05
N LEU A 9 30.00 15.05 5.07
CA LEU A 9 29.12 16.23 5.06
C LEU A 9 28.15 16.21 6.24
N LEU A 10 27.50 15.07 6.50
CA LEU A 10 26.60 14.90 7.65
C LEU A 10 27.33 14.98 8.99
N ARG A 11 28.58 14.48 9.08
CA ARG A 11 29.38 14.57 10.30
C ARG A 11 29.86 15.99 10.59
N LYS A 12 30.13 16.78 9.55
CA LYS A 12 30.49 18.20 9.66
C LYS A 12 29.28 19.08 9.99
N ASN A 13 28.12 18.80 9.39
CA ASN A 13 26.89 19.59 9.53
C ASN A 13 25.77 18.75 10.16
N LYS A 14 25.77 18.64 11.49
CA LYS A 14 24.83 17.77 12.22
C LYS A 14 23.36 18.20 12.11
N GLU A 15 23.11 19.48 11.81
CA GLU A 15 21.76 20.03 11.61
C GLU A 15 21.05 19.44 10.38
N LEU A 16 21.82 18.94 9.39
CA LEU A 16 21.25 18.31 8.19
C LEU A 16 20.70 16.91 8.44
N ILE A 17 21.15 16.24 9.51
CA ILE A 17 20.74 14.86 9.84
C ILE A 17 19.21 14.76 10.02
N PRO A 18 18.55 15.55 10.90
CA PRO A 18 17.11 15.48 11.05
C PRO A 18 16.37 15.88 9.77
N LEU A 19 16.86 16.88 9.03
CA LEU A 19 16.22 17.37 7.81
C LEU A 19 16.18 16.30 6.72
N ILE A 20 17.33 15.66 6.45
CA ILE A 20 17.42 14.53 5.52
C ILE A 20 16.63 13.33 6.03
N GLY A 21 16.59 13.11 7.35
CA GLY A 21 15.78 12.06 7.97
C GLY A 21 14.30 12.20 7.64
N PHE A 22 13.71 13.38 7.87
CA PHE A 22 12.30 13.62 7.56
C PHE A 22 11.99 13.55 6.07
N VAL A 23 12.85 14.14 5.21
CA VAL A 23 12.66 14.07 3.76
C VAL A 23 12.80 12.64 3.25
N GLY A 24 13.77 11.88 3.76
CA GLY A 24 13.97 10.48 3.42
C GLY A 24 12.80 9.60 3.86
N LEU A 25 12.27 9.81 5.07
CA LEU A 25 11.06 9.15 5.55
C LEU A 25 9.84 9.50 4.70
N ALA A 26 9.67 10.76 4.30
CA ALA A 26 8.57 11.18 3.45
C ALA A 26 8.65 10.54 2.05
N ALA A 27 9.83 10.58 1.42
CA ALA A 27 10.05 9.96 0.12
C ALA A 27 9.87 8.44 0.16
N GLY A 28 10.45 7.79 1.17
CA GLY A 28 10.29 6.35 1.39
C GLY A 28 8.83 5.96 1.67
N GLY A 29 8.13 6.74 2.50
CA GLY A 29 6.71 6.56 2.79
C GLY A 29 5.83 6.69 1.54
N ALA A 30 6.08 7.71 0.72
CA ALA A 30 5.35 7.91 -0.53
C ALA A 30 5.56 6.76 -1.53
N LEU A 31 6.80 6.31 -1.70
CA LEU A 31 7.13 5.20 -2.59
C LEU A 31 6.51 3.89 -2.10
N THR A 32 6.66 3.58 -0.82
CA THR A 32 6.11 2.35 -0.23
C THR A 32 4.59 2.32 -0.28
N ALA A 33 3.91 3.43 0.04
CA ALA A 33 2.45 3.54 -0.05
C ALA A 33 1.96 3.39 -1.49
N SER A 34 2.67 3.96 -2.46
CA SER A 34 2.32 3.85 -3.88
C SER A 34 2.47 2.41 -4.38
N LEU A 35 3.58 1.75 -4.06
CA LEU A 35 3.82 0.35 -4.42
C LEU A 35 2.82 -0.59 -3.75
N TYR A 36 2.55 -0.40 -2.46
CA TYR A 36 1.53 -1.15 -1.75
C TYR A 36 0.16 -1.01 -2.42
N SER A 37 -0.24 0.22 -2.74
CA SER A 37 -1.54 0.49 -3.37
C SER A 37 -1.63 -0.16 -4.75
N LEU A 38 -0.58 -0.06 -5.57
CA LEU A 38 -0.54 -0.64 -6.90
C LEU A 38 -0.61 -2.18 -6.89
N CYS A 39 0.06 -2.83 -5.95
CA CYS A 39 0.19 -4.28 -5.93
C CYS A 39 -0.92 -5.01 -5.16
N THR A 40 -1.54 -4.37 -4.17
CA THR A 40 -2.44 -5.07 -3.23
C THR A 40 -3.88 -4.59 -3.26
N LYS A 41 -4.16 -3.39 -3.79
CA LYS A 41 -5.52 -2.84 -3.79
C LYS A 41 -6.23 -3.22 -5.08
N SER A 42 -7.44 -3.76 -4.92
CA SER A 42 -8.36 -4.09 -6.02
C SER A 42 -8.87 -2.85 -6.77
N ASP A 43 -8.79 -1.67 -6.15
CA ASP A 43 -9.27 -0.42 -6.73
C ASP A 43 -8.34 0.08 -7.85
N VAL A 44 -7.09 -0.37 -7.87
CA VAL A 44 -6.11 0.01 -8.89
C VAL A 44 -6.13 -1.02 -10.02
N ILE A 45 -6.77 -0.65 -11.13
CA ILE A 45 -6.90 -1.54 -12.28
C ILE A 45 -5.70 -1.37 -13.20
N VAL A 46 -4.77 -2.34 -13.16
CA VAL A 46 -3.61 -2.38 -14.08
C VAL A 46 -3.95 -3.11 -15.38
N ASN A 47 -4.79 -4.17 -15.32
CA ASN A 47 -5.19 -4.95 -16.49
C ASN A 47 -6.71 -5.04 -16.60
N LYS A 48 -7.33 -4.04 -17.24
CA LYS A 48 -8.78 -3.98 -17.45
C LYS A 48 -9.30 -5.03 -18.44
N SER A 49 -8.47 -5.45 -19.40
CA SER A 49 -8.88 -6.39 -20.46
C SER A 49 -8.98 -7.83 -19.94
N GLY A 50 -8.00 -8.26 -19.14
CA GLY A 50 -7.98 -9.62 -18.57
C GLY A 50 -8.82 -9.80 -17.31
N ASN A 51 -9.11 -8.71 -16.58
CA ASN A 51 -9.94 -8.73 -15.38
C ASN A 51 -10.70 -7.41 -15.22
N PRO A 52 -11.90 -7.27 -15.81
CA PRO A 52 -12.66 -6.04 -15.78
C PRO A 52 -13.21 -5.68 -14.38
N GLU A 53 -13.35 -6.67 -13.48
CA GLU A 53 -13.97 -6.52 -12.16
C GLU A 53 -13.04 -7.00 -11.03
N PRO A 54 -11.90 -6.33 -10.79
CA PRO A 54 -10.90 -6.79 -9.82
C PRO A 54 -11.37 -6.81 -8.36
N TRP A 55 -12.40 -6.03 -8.01
CA TRP A 55 -13.03 -6.07 -6.69
C TRP A 55 -13.75 -7.38 -6.39
N GLU A 56 -14.15 -8.16 -7.41
CA GLU A 56 -14.79 -9.47 -7.22
C GLU A 56 -13.85 -10.51 -6.61
N ASN A 57 -12.53 -10.35 -6.81
CA ASN A 57 -11.51 -11.28 -6.33
C ASN A 57 -11.06 -11.01 -4.87
N VAL A 58 -11.67 -10.03 -4.21
CA VAL A 58 -11.37 -9.68 -2.83
C VAL A 58 -11.90 -10.76 -1.87
N ASN A 59 -11.01 -11.31 -1.03
CA ASN A 59 -11.42 -12.23 0.03
C ASN A 59 -12.03 -11.43 1.21
N PRO A 60 -13.31 -11.66 1.56
CA PRO A 60 -13.99 -10.92 2.64
C PRO A 60 -13.59 -11.37 4.04
N ASN A 61 -12.90 -12.52 4.17
CA ASN A 61 -12.55 -13.12 5.47
C ASN A 61 -11.15 -12.72 5.95
N GLN A 62 -10.45 -11.85 5.21
CA GLN A 62 -9.12 -11.37 5.55
C GLN A 62 -9.09 -9.85 5.72
N ALA A 63 -8.10 -9.37 6.46
CA ALA A 63 -7.90 -7.94 6.64
C ALA A 63 -7.44 -7.26 5.35
N GLN A 64 -8.21 -6.28 4.90
CA GLN A 64 -7.98 -5.59 3.62
C GLN A 64 -7.20 -4.27 3.76
N LYS A 65 -7.05 -3.76 4.99
CA LYS A 65 -6.36 -2.49 5.31
C LYS A 65 -4.99 -2.77 5.92
N LEU A 66 -4.03 -1.88 5.64
CA LEU A 66 -2.70 -1.89 6.28
C LEU A 66 -2.78 -1.93 7.80
N ILE A 67 -3.74 -1.19 8.37
CA ILE A 67 -3.99 -1.14 9.80
C ILE A 67 -5.48 -1.36 10.00
N SER A 68 -5.82 -2.35 10.82
CA SER A 68 -7.20 -2.68 11.17
C SER A 68 -7.33 -2.70 12.68
N ILE A 69 -8.31 -1.97 13.23
CA ILE A 69 -8.59 -1.93 14.67
C ILE A 69 -9.99 -2.49 14.87
N LYS A 70 -10.10 -3.64 15.55
CA LYS A 70 -11.37 -4.28 15.93
C LYS A 70 -12.38 -4.47 14.78
N GLN A 71 -11.92 -4.65 13.55
CA GLN A 71 -12.79 -4.97 12.41
C GLN A 71 -13.04 -6.48 12.34
N GLU A 72 -14.31 -6.87 12.20
CA GLU A 72 -14.70 -8.23 11.84
C GLU A 72 -14.70 -8.39 10.33
N TRP A 73 -14.19 -9.53 9.86
CA TRP A 73 -14.08 -9.88 8.44
C TRP A 73 -14.97 -11.09 8.18
N LYS A 74 -16.15 -10.83 7.62
CA LYS A 74 -17.18 -11.84 7.31
C LYS A 74 -17.77 -11.53 5.95
N SER A 75 -18.06 -12.55 5.17
CA SER A 75 -18.79 -12.39 3.92
C SER A 75 -20.22 -11.90 4.20
N ILE A 76 -20.74 -11.10 3.26
CA ILE A 76 -22.11 -10.60 3.34
C ILE A 76 -23.01 -11.62 2.64
N GLU A 77 -23.88 -12.27 3.40
CA GLU A 77 -24.77 -13.32 2.88
C GLU A 77 -25.67 -12.85 1.74
N GLU A 78 -26.14 -11.60 1.80
CA GLU A 78 -26.97 -10.99 0.76
C GLU A 78 -26.23 -10.89 -0.57
N LEU A 79 -24.96 -10.47 -0.52
CA LEU A 79 -24.09 -10.39 -1.69
C LEU A 79 -23.84 -11.79 -2.28
N GLU A 80 -23.62 -12.80 -1.44
CA GLU A 80 -23.48 -14.18 -1.91
C GLU A 80 -24.76 -14.70 -2.58
N LYS A 81 -25.94 -14.39 -2.02
CA LYS A 81 -27.23 -14.75 -2.62
C LYS A 81 -27.39 -14.10 -3.99
N VAL A 82 -27.09 -12.81 -4.11
CA VAL A 82 -27.14 -12.09 -5.40
C VAL A 82 -26.18 -12.70 -6.41
N LYS A 83 -24.92 -12.99 -6.02
CA LYS A 83 -23.96 -13.65 -6.90
C LYS A 83 -24.43 -15.03 -7.37
N LYS A 84 -25.08 -15.81 -6.51
CA LYS A 84 -25.67 -17.11 -6.86
C LYS A 84 -26.86 -17.00 -7.81
N MET A 85 -27.61 -15.90 -7.77
CA MET A 85 -28.74 -15.67 -8.69
C MET A 85 -28.28 -15.16 -10.07
N MET A 86 -27.14 -14.46 -10.12
CA MET A 86 -26.58 -13.90 -11.35
C MET A 86 -25.68 -14.88 -12.13
N LYS A 87 -25.30 -16.01 -11.53
CA LYS A 87 -24.42 -17.03 -12.12
C LYS A 87 -25.20 -18.27 -12.53
#